data_AF-A0A484LXE8-F1
#
_entry.id   AF-A0A484LXE8-F1
#
_cell.length_a   1.000
_cell.length_b   1.000
_cell.length_c   1.000
_cell.angle_alpha   90.00
_cell.angle_beta   90.00
_cell.angle_gamma   90.00
#
_symmetry.space_group_name_H-M   'P 1'
#
loop_
_entity.id
_entity.type
_entity.pdbx_description
1 polymer ?
#
loop_
_entity_poly.entity_id
_entity_poly.type
_entity_poly.pdbx_seq_one_letter_code
_entity_poly.pdbx_strand_id
1 'polypeptide(L)'
;MSPFKNTQKIFFGRCSRCKLKNVKVLNDGIDWNSRDNLYWKHDVQRFEAVKIILHGNAEFEAVDVILQGNHVFDVPDGYKMKITSGNSGLEVELNAIAKTSMDCGTWFWSYKRMGTHIQLELVEL
;
A
#
# COMPACT_ATOMS: atom_id res chain seq x y z
N MET A 1 11.22 -26.95 -33.30
CA MET A 1 11.42 -25.70 -32.54
C MET A 1 10.10 -25.37 -31.85
N SER A 2 9.91 -25.83 -30.61
CA SER A 2 8.66 -25.56 -29.87
C SER A 2 8.77 -24.22 -29.14
N PRO A 3 7.70 -23.42 -29.05
CA PRO A 3 7.75 -22.18 -28.31
C PRO A 3 7.69 -22.50 -26.82
N PHE A 4 8.63 -21.93 -26.06
CA PHE A 4 8.64 -21.96 -24.60
C PHE A 4 7.33 -21.36 -24.05
N LYS A 5 6.33 -22.21 -23.77
CA LYS A 5 5.20 -21.87 -22.91
C LYS A 5 5.61 -22.16 -21.47
N ASN A 6 6.27 -21.20 -20.82
CA ASN A 6 6.47 -21.25 -19.38
C ASN A 6 6.07 -19.90 -18.76
N THR A 7 4.78 -19.60 -18.81
CA THR A 7 4.17 -18.66 -17.86
C THR A 7 4.17 -19.34 -16.50
N GLN A 8 5.30 -19.31 -15.80
CA GLN A 8 5.32 -19.65 -14.38
C GLN A 8 4.60 -18.53 -13.64
N LYS A 9 3.44 -18.84 -13.04
CA LYS A 9 2.85 -18.00 -12.01
C LYS A 9 3.68 -18.18 -10.75
N ILE A 10 4.60 -17.25 -10.47
CA ILE A 10 5.24 -17.18 -9.16
C ILE A 10 4.29 -16.39 -8.27
N PHE A 11 3.73 -17.07 -7.27
CA PHE A 11 3.09 -16.43 -6.14
C PHE A 11 4.20 -15.92 -5.24
N PHE A 12 4.50 -14.62 -5.29
CA PHE A 12 5.27 -14.01 -4.20
C PHE A 12 4.35 -14.02 -2.97
N GLY A 13 4.62 -14.95 -2.06
CA GLY A 13 3.85 -15.12 -0.84
C GLY A 13 3.84 -13.84 0.01
N ARG A 14 2.71 -13.62 0.68
CA ARG A 14 2.50 -12.73 1.84
C ARG A 14 3.27 -11.40 1.73
N CYS A 15 2.74 -10.46 0.94
CA CYS A 15 3.26 -9.10 0.88
C CYS A 15 2.14 -8.11 1.20
N SER A 16 2.44 -7.15 2.07
CA SER A 16 1.52 -6.07 2.36
C SER A 16 1.26 -5.22 1.11
N ARG A 17 0.07 -4.60 1.06
CA ARG A 17 -0.34 -3.76 -0.07
C ARG A 17 -0.83 -2.41 0.40
N CYS A 18 -0.36 -1.35 -0.25
CA CYS A 18 -0.93 -0.02 -0.13
C CYS A 18 -1.47 0.41 -1.51
N LYS A 19 -2.76 0.73 -1.59
CA LYS A 19 -3.44 1.23 -2.78
C LYS A 19 -3.97 2.62 -2.50
N LEU A 20 -3.41 3.62 -3.20
CA LEU A 20 -3.85 5.00 -3.15
C LEU A 20 -4.36 5.39 -4.53
N LYS A 21 -5.65 5.68 -4.66
CA LYS A 21 -6.27 6.11 -5.92
C LYS A 21 -6.99 7.43 -5.72
N ASN A 22 -6.57 8.46 -6.45
CA ASN A 22 -7.13 9.81 -6.33
C ASN A 22 -7.15 10.29 -4.86
N VAL A 23 -6.02 10.12 -4.18
CA VAL A 23 -5.83 10.56 -2.78
C VAL A 23 -5.12 11.90 -2.80
N LYS A 24 -5.68 12.89 -2.10
CA LYS A 24 -5.03 14.18 -1.85
C LYS A 24 -4.57 14.24 -0.41
N VAL A 25 -3.29 14.53 -0.18
CA VAL A 25 -2.76 14.77 1.17
C VAL A 25 -2.55 16.27 1.35
N LEU A 26 -3.15 16.84 2.39
CA LEU A 26 -3.03 18.25 2.77
C LEU A 26 -2.43 18.30 4.18
N ASN A 27 -1.11 18.47 4.28
CA ASN A 27 -0.42 18.54 5.56
C ASN A 27 0.64 19.65 5.57
N ASP A 28 1.01 20.10 6.78
CA ASP A 28 2.03 21.14 7.00
C ASP A 28 3.47 20.63 6.76
N GLY A 29 3.64 19.32 6.54
CA GLY A 29 4.87 18.74 6.01
C GLY A 29 6.07 18.75 6.98
N ILE A 30 7.26 18.90 6.40
CA ILE A 30 8.55 18.87 7.12
C ILE A 30 8.81 20.25 7.74
N ASP A 31 9.30 20.27 8.97
CA ASP A 31 9.90 21.48 9.53
C ASP A 31 11.29 21.68 8.93
N TRP A 32 11.36 22.43 7.83
CA TRP A 32 12.60 22.71 7.11
C TRP A 32 13.61 23.56 7.91
N ASN A 33 13.15 24.24 8.98
CA ASN A 33 14.01 25.07 9.82
C ASN A 33 14.66 24.29 10.96
N SER A 34 14.26 23.04 11.19
CA SER A 34 14.86 22.20 12.21
C SER A 34 16.32 21.87 11.88
N ARG A 35 17.22 22.22 12.80
CA ARG A 35 18.66 21.91 12.70
C ARG A 35 18.96 20.42 12.92
N ASP A 36 17.99 19.68 13.46
CA ASP A 36 18.13 18.25 13.77
C ASP A 36 17.78 17.36 12.57
N ASN A 37 17.36 17.93 11.44
CA ASN A 37 17.01 17.18 10.24
C ASN A 37 18.22 16.47 9.63
N LEU A 38 18.17 15.14 9.57
CA LEU A 38 19.13 14.28 8.90
C LEU A 38 18.53 13.71 7.61
N TYR A 39 18.59 14.51 6.53
CA TYR A 39 17.97 14.19 5.24
C TYR A 39 18.47 12.88 4.62
N TRP A 40 19.76 12.56 4.75
CA TRP A 40 20.36 11.34 4.19
C TRP A 40 19.81 10.05 4.82
N LYS A 41 19.28 10.14 6.06
CA LYS A 41 18.65 9.03 6.80
C LYS A 41 17.12 9.04 6.69
N HIS A 42 16.55 10.06 6.05
CA HIS A 42 15.11 10.38 6.13
C HIS A 42 14.61 10.60 7.57
N ASP A 43 15.49 11.03 8.48
CA ASP A 43 15.16 11.33 9.87
C ASP A 43 14.95 12.85 9.97
N VAL A 44 13.70 13.28 9.75
CA VAL A 44 13.32 14.69 9.64
C VAL A 44 12.15 15.00 10.57
N GLN A 45 12.17 16.18 11.17
CA GLN A 45 11.06 16.73 11.95
C GLN A 45 9.91 17.11 11.03
N ARG A 46 8.68 16.83 11.47
CA ARG A 46 7.47 17.08 10.70
C ARG A 46 6.44 17.77 11.58
N PHE A 47 5.81 18.81 11.04
CA PHE A 47 4.61 19.39 11.66
C PHE A 47 3.46 18.38 11.59
N GLU A 48 3.30 17.75 10.43
CA GLU A 48 2.25 16.77 10.17
C GLU A 48 2.71 15.70 9.18
N ALA A 49 2.11 14.51 9.27
CA ALA A 49 2.36 13.43 8.33
C ALA A 49 1.12 12.54 8.18
N VAL A 50 0.98 11.91 7.02
CA VAL A 50 0.15 10.71 6.87
C VAL A 50 1.09 9.51 6.93
N LYS A 51 0.95 8.66 7.95
CA LYS A 51 1.73 7.44 8.12
C LYS A 51 0.82 6.25 7.89
N ILE A 52 1.21 5.34 7.00
CA ILE A 52 0.53 4.07 6.76
C ILE A 52 1.51 2.97 7.16
N ILE A 53 1.19 2.23 8.21
CA ILE A 53 2.02 1.18 8.80
C ILE A 53 1.32 -0.14 8.53
N LEU A 54 1.98 -1.04 7.79
CA LEU A 54 1.41 -2.32 7.38
C LEU A 54 2.20 -3.45 8.04
N HIS A 55 1.53 -4.24 8.87
CA HIS A 55 2.13 -5.40 9.52
C HIS A 55 1.86 -6.68 8.71
N GLY A 56 2.89 -7.48 8.44
CA GLY A 56 2.73 -8.77 7.75
C GLY A 56 2.00 -8.68 6.41
N ASN A 57 0.91 -9.42 6.26
CA ASN A 57 0.03 -9.47 5.09
C ASN A 57 -1.11 -8.42 5.15
N ALA A 58 -0.87 -7.28 5.81
CA ALA A 58 -1.83 -6.19 5.88
C ALA A 58 -2.06 -5.50 4.53
N GLU A 59 -3.28 -5.03 4.32
CA GLU A 59 -3.65 -4.25 3.14
C GLU A 59 -4.28 -2.91 3.54
N PHE A 60 -3.96 -1.87 2.79
CA PHE A 60 -4.55 -0.54 2.93
C PHE A 60 -5.05 -0.05 1.57
N GLU A 61 -6.26 0.46 1.54
CA GLU A 61 -6.89 1.02 0.34
C GLU A 61 -7.54 2.36 0.66
N ALA A 62 -7.10 3.42 -0.02
CA ALA A 62 -7.73 4.73 0.04
C ALA A 62 -8.11 5.18 -1.38
N VAL A 63 -9.39 5.52 -1.57
CA VAL A 63 -9.94 5.85 -2.90
C VAL A 63 -10.82 7.09 -2.80
N ASP A 64 -10.52 8.11 -3.62
CA ASP A 64 -11.30 9.36 -3.72
C ASP A 64 -11.43 10.09 -2.37
N VAL A 65 -10.30 10.27 -1.67
CA VAL A 65 -10.25 10.90 -0.34
C VAL A 65 -9.26 12.05 -0.24
N ILE A 66 -9.57 13.00 0.65
CA ILE A 66 -8.66 14.06 1.08
C ILE A 66 -8.24 13.76 2.53
N LEU A 67 -6.94 13.50 2.73
CA LEU A 67 -6.33 13.31 4.04
C LEU A 67 -5.73 14.63 4.49
N GLN A 68 -6.46 15.35 5.36
CA GLN A 68 -6.03 16.64 5.90
C GLN A 68 -5.48 16.50 7.31
N GLY A 69 -4.30 17.07 7.55
CA GLY A 69 -3.64 17.09 8.84
C GLY A 69 -2.78 15.84 9.12
N ASN A 70 -2.54 15.58 10.40
CA ASN A 70 -1.75 14.43 10.86
C ASN A 70 -2.60 13.16 10.98
N HIS A 71 -2.18 12.08 10.31
CA HIS A 71 -2.86 10.77 10.35
C HIS A 71 -1.87 9.63 10.55
N VAL A 72 -2.28 8.63 11.31
CA VAL A 72 -1.57 7.35 11.43
C VAL A 72 -2.56 6.21 11.24
N PHE A 73 -2.38 5.47 10.16
CA PHE A 73 -3.12 4.26 9.84
C PHE A 73 -2.23 3.06 10.13
N ASP A 74 -2.49 2.39 11.24
CA ASP A 74 -1.78 1.19 11.67
C ASP A 74 -2.65 -0.03 11.34
N VAL A 75 -2.21 -0.84 10.38
CA VAL A 75 -2.98 -1.99 9.86
C VAL A 75 -2.35 -3.29 10.32
N PRO A 76 -3.04 -4.08 11.17
CA PRO A 76 -2.52 -5.33 11.70
C PRO A 76 -2.41 -6.43 10.64
N ASP A 77 -1.55 -7.42 10.90
CA ASP A 77 -1.37 -8.57 10.02
C ASP A 77 -2.67 -9.32 9.76
N GLY A 78 -2.94 -9.63 8.50
CA GLY A 78 -4.14 -10.32 8.05
C GLY A 78 -5.39 -9.44 8.00
N TYR A 79 -5.25 -8.10 8.04
CA TYR A 79 -6.38 -7.17 7.88
C TYR A 79 -6.23 -6.27 6.67
N LYS A 80 -7.37 -5.85 6.13
CA LYS A 80 -7.50 -4.83 5.11
C LYS A 80 -8.22 -3.61 5.67
N MET A 81 -7.54 -2.47 5.71
CA MET A 81 -8.13 -1.18 6.02
C MET A 81 -8.58 -0.47 4.73
N LYS A 82 -9.82 0.02 4.69
CA LYS A 82 -10.35 0.84 3.59
C LYS A 82 -10.72 2.22 4.11
N ILE A 83 -10.30 3.24 3.36
CA ILE A 83 -10.58 4.64 3.64
C ILE A 83 -11.36 5.21 2.45
N THR A 84 -12.56 5.72 2.74
CA THR A 84 -13.45 6.36 1.77
C THR A 84 -13.92 7.71 2.30
N SER A 85 -14.44 8.55 1.41
CA SER A 85 -15.11 9.78 1.81
C SER A 85 -16.52 9.45 2.30
N GLY A 86 -16.81 9.73 3.56
CA GLY A 86 -18.15 9.61 4.16
C GLY A 86 -18.87 10.96 4.25
N ASN A 87 -20.11 10.95 4.73
CA ASN A 87 -20.96 12.15 4.81
C ASN A 87 -20.42 13.25 5.74
N SER A 88 -19.57 12.91 6.72
CA SER A 88 -19.04 13.84 7.73
C SER A 88 -17.53 13.75 7.92
N GLY A 89 -16.79 13.20 6.94
CA GLY A 89 -15.34 13.04 7.03
C GLY A 89 -14.85 11.75 6.38
N LEU A 90 -13.78 11.17 6.91
CA LEU A 90 -13.27 9.88 6.47
C LEU A 90 -14.09 8.74 7.07
N GLU A 91 -14.52 7.82 6.24
CA GLU A 91 -15.07 6.53 6.66
C GLU A 91 -13.95 5.49 6.62
N VAL A 92 -13.82 4.72 7.71
CA VAL A 92 -12.74 3.75 7.91
C VAL A 92 -13.34 2.38 8.19
N GLU A 93 -13.05 1.43 7.32
CA GLU A 93 -13.41 0.03 7.53
C GLU A 93 -12.15 -0.80 7.76
N LEU A 94 -12.18 -1.70 8.74
CA LEU A 94 -11.12 -2.66 8.98
C LEU A 94 -11.68 -4.08 8.90
N ASN A 95 -11.32 -4.80 7.85
CA ASN A 95 -11.87 -6.12 7.54
C ASN A 95 -10.77 -7.19 7.62
N ALA A 96 -11.04 -8.33 8.26
CA ALA A 96 -10.12 -9.45 8.25
C ALA A 96 -10.01 -10.04 6.82
N ILE A 97 -8.79 -10.34 6.38
CA ILE A 97 -8.53 -11.05 5.13
C ILE A 97 -8.92 -12.52 5.35
N ALA A 98 -9.69 -13.08 4.42
CA ALA A 98 -10.19 -14.44 4.52
C ALA A 98 -9.03 -15.44 4.72
N LYS A 99 -9.22 -16.44 5.58
CA LYS A 99 -8.20 -17.48 5.87
C LYS A 99 -7.74 -18.21 4.60
N THR A 100 -8.64 -18.41 3.65
CA THR A 100 -8.35 -18.99 2.32
C THR A 100 -7.38 -18.16 1.49
N SER A 101 -7.24 -16.88 1.83
CA SER A 101 -6.39 -15.88 1.15
C SER A 101 -5.22 -15.45 2.03
N MET A 102 -4.96 -16.12 3.16
CA MET A 102 -3.82 -15.78 4.03
C MET A 102 -2.47 -16.16 3.43
N ASP A 103 -2.42 -17.21 2.60
CA ASP A 103 -1.19 -17.68 1.98
C ASP A 103 -0.82 -16.91 0.71
N CYS A 104 -1.82 -16.37 0.01
CA CYS A 104 -1.67 -15.71 -1.29
C CYS A 104 -2.12 -14.23 -1.34
N GLY A 105 -2.75 -13.70 -0.29
CA GLY A 105 -3.32 -12.35 -0.27
C GLY A 105 -4.62 -12.23 -1.06
N THR A 106 -5.14 -11.00 -1.18
CA THR A 106 -6.25 -10.69 -2.11
C THR A 106 -5.78 -10.27 -3.50
N TRP A 107 -4.48 -10.43 -3.78
CA TRP A 107 -3.85 -9.96 -5.01
C TRP A 107 -2.51 -10.67 -5.24
N PHE A 108 -2.03 -10.68 -6.49
CA PHE A 108 -0.67 -11.12 -6.82
C PHE A 108 -0.13 -10.42 -8.08
N TRP A 109 1.19 -10.40 -8.25
CA TRP A 109 1.83 -10.01 -9.51
C TRP A 109 1.87 -11.19 -10.47
N SER A 110 1.19 -11.08 -11.61
CA SER A 110 1.48 -11.93 -12.76
C SER A 110 2.66 -11.34 -13.52
N TYR A 111 3.58 -12.19 -13.97
CA TYR A 111 4.70 -11.72 -14.78
C TYR A 111 4.89 -12.57 -16.04
N LYS A 112 5.40 -11.92 -17.08
CA LYS A 112 5.77 -12.54 -18.35
C LYS A 112 7.12 -12.01 -18.78
N ARG A 113 8.02 -12.92 -19.18
CA ARG A 113 9.32 -12.54 -19.74
C ARG A 113 9.18 -12.28 -21.23
N MET A 114 9.56 -11.07 -21.66
CA MET A 114 9.57 -10.64 -23.06
C MET A 114 11.01 -10.31 -23.48
N GLY A 115 11.75 -11.35 -23.87
CA GLY A 115 13.19 -11.25 -24.15
C GLY A 115 14.00 -10.93 -22.89
N THR A 116 14.55 -9.71 -22.83
CA THR A 116 15.26 -9.15 -21.67
C THR A 116 14.34 -8.37 -20.72
N HIS A 117 13.08 -8.13 -21.08
CA HIS A 117 12.13 -7.38 -20.28
C HIS A 117 11.24 -8.31 -19.46
N ILE A 118 10.82 -7.84 -18.28
CA ILE A 118 9.79 -8.48 -17.46
C ILE A 118 8.57 -7.57 -17.48
N GLN A 119 7.46 -8.07 -18.01
CA GLN A 119 6.17 -7.41 -17.90
C GLN A 119 5.50 -7.90 -16.61
N LEU A 120 4.99 -6.96 -15.81
CA LEU A 120 4.23 -7.22 -14.60
C LEU A 120 2.78 -6.77 -14.79
N GLU A 121 1.84 -7.55 -14.27
CA GLU A 121 0.42 -7.26 -14.24
C GLU A 121 -0.09 -7.53 -12.82
N LEU A 122 -0.74 -6.54 -12.22
CA LEU A 122 -1.38 -6.70 -10.93
C LEU A 122 -2.70 -7.45 -11.13
N VAL A 123 -2.87 -8.57 -10.45
CA VAL A 123 -4.12 -9.35 -10.46
C VAL A 123 -4.75 -9.28 -9.09
N GLU A 124 -5.99 -8.82 -9.00
CA GLU A 124 -6.81 -8.86 -7.78
C GLU A 124 -7.71 -10.13 -7.81
N LEU A 125 -7.86 -10.81 -6.67
CA LEU A 125 -8.61 -12.07 -6.51
C LEU A 125 -10.04 -11.84 -6.01
#